data_AF-A0A3B9YP56-F1
#
_entry.id   AF-A0A3B9YP56-F1
#
_cell.length_a   1.000
_cell.length_b   1.000
_cell.length_c   1.000
_cell.angle_alpha   90.00
_cell.angle_beta   90.00
_cell.angle_gamma   90.00
#
_symmetry.space_group_name_H-M   'P 1'
#
loop_
_entity.id
_entity.type
_entity.pdbx_description
1 polymer ?
#
loop_
_entity_poly.entity_id
_entity_poly.type
_entity_poly.pdbx_seq_one_letter_code
_entity_poly.pdbx_strand_id
1 'polypeptide(L)'
;MAKLLGIFVGMAGLTASLFYAANLGGSQTSAQGVLSRDAMTEIALAEEKKTDSTGLPDAPSIRDANATAAGAVELIGVAPPDADVTLLVNEKPSGVQKAGADGKWTFSLELPDKTAEQTLSVQVKDAKGMAFAVAERVKVVPGEGGNPPKLTLLMQDGSERVLQSGVAQETGLIVERAETAPGGKVLLAGRGDADMIVKAL
;
A
#
# COMPACT_ATOMS: atom_id res chain seq x y z
N MET A 1 1.04 64.60 21.35
CA MET A 1 1.81 63.58 22.11
C MET A 1 0.87 62.41 22.40
N ALA A 2 1.25 61.19 22.00
CA ALA A 2 0.68 59.88 22.39
C ALA A 2 -0.82 59.62 22.08
N LYS A 3 -1.33 58.42 21.82
CA LYS A 3 -0.90 57.12 21.23
C LYS A 3 -2.20 56.29 21.25
N LEU A 4 -2.52 55.57 20.15
CA LEU A 4 -3.26 54.28 20.02
C LEU A 4 -4.62 54.09 20.77
N LEU A 5 -5.67 53.38 20.35
CA LEU A 5 -5.89 52.13 19.60
C LEU A 5 -7.45 52.04 19.49
N GLY A 6 -8.13 51.73 18.38
CA GLY A 6 -8.09 50.50 17.60
C GLY A 6 -9.55 50.01 17.43
N ILE A 7 -10.10 50.19 16.22
CA ILE A 7 -11.41 49.67 15.80
C ILE A 7 -11.19 48.23 15.32
N PHE A 8 -11.98 47.29 15.85
CA PHE A 8 -12.08 45.91 15.35
C PHE A 8 -13.51 45.68 14.90
N VAL A 9 -13.71 45.46 13.60
CA VAL A 9 -14.65 44.50 12.96
C VAL A 9 -14.42 44.64 11.45
N GLY A 10 -14.22 43.53 10.74
CA GLY A 10 -14.31 43.53 9.27
C GLY A 10 -13.44 42.51 8.56
N MET A 11 -13.78 41.24 8.74
CA MET A 11 -13.31 40.11 7.94
C MET A 11 -13.70 40.30 6.46
N ALA A 12 -12.73 40.25 5.54
CA ALA A 12 -12.86 39.71 4.17
C ALA A 12 -11.60 40.05 3.35
N GLY A 13 -11.10 39.07 2.58
CA GLY A 13 -10.28 39.35 1.41
C GLY A 13 -8.94 38.62 1.40
N LEU A 14 -8.96 37.41 0.84
CA LEU A 14 -7.82 36.87 0.08
C LEU A 14 -7.22 37.96 -0.82
N THR A 15 -5.90 38.05 -0.90
CA THR A 15 -5.16 37.81 -2.14
C THR A 15 -3.66 38.00 -1.91
N ALA A 16 -2.91 36.96 -2.28
CA ALA A 16 -1.51 37.09 -2.60
C ALA A 16 -1.36 37.96 -3.85
N SER A 17 -0.37 38.85 -3.87
CA SER A 17 0.19 39.34 -5.13
C SER A 17 1.70 39.44 -5.01
N LEU A 18 2.30 38.74 -5.94
CA LEU A 18 3.71 38.46 -6.11
C LEU A 18 4.45 39.64 -6.78
N PHE A 19 5.69 39.78 -6.34
CA PHE A 19 6.91 40.24 -7.02
C PHE A 19 7.02 41.60 -7.74
N TYR A 20 8.11 42.23 -7.32
CA TYR A 20 8.83 43.39 -7.83
C TYR A 20 9.42 43.14 -9.22
N ALA A 21 9.39 44.19 -10.05
CA ALA A 21 9.88 44.23 -11.42
C ALA A 21 11.42 44.31 -11.52
N ALA A 22 11.96 43.81 -12.64
CA ALA A 22 13.22 44.25 -13.19
C ALA A 22 13.14 44.25 -14.73
N ASN A 23 13.90 45.18 -15.33
CA ASN A 23 13.57 45.95 -16.51
C ASN A 23 14.48 45.61 -17.71
N LEU A 24 14.15 46.22 -18.86
CA LEU A 24 14.96 46.53 -20.05
C LEU A 24 15.00 45.53 -21.24
N GLY A 25 14.47 46.02 -22.38
CA GLY A 25 15.12 45.86 -23.67
C GLY A 25 14.19 45.76 -24.89
N GLY A 26 14.16 46.81 -25.73
CA GLY A 26 13.86 46.68 -27.17
C GLY A 26 12.56 47.31 -27.68
N SER A 27 12.70 48.41 -28.43
CA SER A 27 11.65 49.11 -29.18
C SER A 27 11.71 48.75 -30.68
N GLN A 28 10.57 48.48 -31.32
CA GLN A 28 10.33 48.74 -32.75
C GLN A 28 8.84 49.03 -32.97
N THR A 29 8.55 50.20 -33.54
CA THR A 29 7.25 50.62 -34.09
C THR A 29 7.31 50.50 -35.61
N SER A 30 6.35 49.84 -36.25
CA SER A 30 5.65 50.40 -37.42
C SER A 30 4.42 49.58 -37.87
N ALA A 31 3.32 50.31 -38.04
CA ALA A 31 2.27 50.23 -39.06
C ALA A 31 1.35 49.00 -39.19
N GLN A 32 0.09 49.26 -38.83
CA GLN A 32 -1.16 48.79 -39.44
C GLN A 32 -1.58 47.32 -39.28
N GLY A 33 -2.31 47.06 -38.19
CA GLY A 33 -3.21 45.92 -38.05
C GLY A 33 -4.26 46.25 -37.00
N VAL A 34 -5.54 46.15 -37.37
CA VAL A 34 -6.73 46.49 -36.58
C VAL A 34 -6.66 45.88 -35.17
N LEU A 35 -6.84 46.71 -34.13
CA LEU A 35 -7.07 46.23 -32.76
C LEU A 35 -8.50 45.67 -32.70
N SER A 36 -8.69 44.45 -33.20
CA SER A 36 -9.91 43.69 -32.93
C SER A 36 -9.83 43.19 -31.49
N ARG A 37 -10.84 43.60 -30.73
CA ARG A 37 -11.06 43.36 -29.31
C ARG A 37 -11.44 41.89 -29.05
N ASP A 38 -10.64 40.96 -29.56
CA ASP A 38 -10.78 39.50 -29.36
C ASP A 38 -9.42 38.82 -29.05
N ALA A 39 -8.37 39.61 -28.78
CA ALA A 39 -7.08 39.11 -28.26
C ALA A 39 -7.15 38.82 -26.75
N MET A 40 -8.16 38.06 -26.34
CA MET A 40 -8.34 37.63 -24.95
C MET A 40 -9.01 36.25 -24.89
N THR A 41 -8.42 35.26 -25.57
CA THR A 41 -8.63 33.82 -25.30
C THR A 41 -7.40 33.07 -25.81
N GLU A 42 -6.86 32.20 -24.96
CA GLU A 42 -5.78 31.23 -25.23
C GLU A 42 -4.35 31.77 -25.41
N ILE A 43 -3.82 32.26 -24.29
CA ILE A 43 -2.46 31.86 -23.90
C ILE A 43 -2.53 30.34 -23.60
N ALA A 44 -1.57 29.59 -24.16
CA ALA A 44 -1.30 28.17 -23.94
C ALA A 44 -2.07 27.19 -24.84
N LEU A 45 -1.38 26.67 -25.85
CA LEU A 45 -1.34 25.24 -26.19
C LEU A 45 -0.11 25.01 -27.08
N ALA A 46 1.07 24.94 -26.44
CA ALA A 46 2.14 24.15 -27.01
C ALA A 46 1.74 22.69 -26.82
N GLU A 47 1.45 22.00 -27.91
CA GLU A 47 1.17 20.57 -27.95
C GLU A 47 2.42 19.78 -27.52
N GLU A 48 2.58 19.55 -26.21
CA GLU A 48 3.30 18.36 -25.77
C GLU A 48 2.43 17.15 -26.09
N LYS A 49 2.87 16.40 -27.10
CA LYS A 49 2.41 15.03 -27.35
C LYS A 49 2.74 14.15 -26.12
N LYS A 50 1.87 14.16 -25.12
CA LYS A 50 1.73 13.08 -24.14
C LYS A 50 0.37 12.41 -24.35
N THR A 51 0.32 11.57 -25.37
CA THR A 51 -0.82 10.67 -25.61
C THR A 51 -0.82 9.55 -24.57
N ASP A 52 -1.72 9.66 -23.61
CA ASP A 52 -2.77 8.68 -23.33
C ASP A 52 -2.38 7.28 -22.80
N SER A 53 -2.35 7.16 -21.46
CA SER A 53 -3.19 6.21 -20.71
C SER A 53 -3.14 6.53 -19.20
N THR A 54 -4.31 6.44 -18.56
CA THR A 54 -4.62 6.50 -17.13
C THR A 54 -3.57 5.92 -16.14
N GLY A 55 -3.33 6.63 -15.03
CA GLY A 55 -2.81 6.04 -13.77
C GLY A 55 -1.65 6.82 -13.15
N LEU A 56 -1.80 7.26 -11.89
CA LEU A 56 -0.65 7.35 -10.99
C LEU A 56 0.12 6.02 -11.07
N PRO A 57 1.47 5.97 -10.87
CA PRO A 57 2.08 4.68 -10.52
C PRO A 57 1.25 4.10 -9.37
N ASP A 58 0.83 2.84 -9.50
CA ASP A 58 -0.09 2.18 -8.56
C ASP A 58 0.25 2.61 -7.14
N ALA A 59 -0.71 3.23 -6.45
CA ALA A 59 -0.52 3.61 -5.06
C ALA A 59 0.04 2.42 -4.28
N PRO A 60 1.02 2.65 -3.38
CA PRO A 60 1.67 1.53 -2.72
C PRO A 60 0.64 0.68 -2.01
N SER A 61 0.71 -0.63 -2.21
CA SER A 61 -0.29 -1.55 -1.67
C SER A 61 0.30 -2.88 -1.26
N ILE A 62 -0.30 -3.46 -0.23
CA ILE A 62 0.01 -4.82 0.22
C ILE A 62 -0.91 -5.77 -0.55
N ARG A 63 -0.31 -6.71 -1.28
CA ARG A 63 -1.04 -7.62 -2.16
C ARG A 63 -1.32 -8.94 -1.51
N ASP A 64 -0.35 -9.46 -0.75
CA ASP A 64 -0.47 -10.74 -0.06
C ASP A 64 0.44 -10.78 1.18
N ALA A 65 0.14 -11.71 2.08
CA ALA A 65 0.97 -12.01 3.24
C ALA A 65 0.75 -13.45 3.71
N ASN A 66 1.84 -14.11 4.07
CA ASN A 66 1.82 -15.42 4.72
C ASN A 66 2.59 -15.36 6.03
N ALA A 67 2.16 -16.14 7.02
CA ALA A 67 2.88 -16.29 8.26
C ALA A 67 2.85 -17.73 8.76
N THR A 68 3.99 -18.21 9.25
CA THR A 68 4.10 -19.52 9.89
C THR A 68 3.67 -19.46 11.35
N ALA A 69 3.33 -20.62 11.94
CA ALA A 69 3.13 -20.74 13.38
C ALA A 69 4.39 -20.38 14.19
N ALA A 70 5.57 -20.53 13.57
CA ALA A 70 6.83 -20.11 14.17
C ALA A 70 7.02 -18.59 14.17
N GLY A 71 6.14 -17.79 13.54
CA GLY A 71 6.20 -16.33 13.54
C GLY A 71 7.01 -15.72 12.39
N ALA A 72 7.56 -16.53 11.49
CA ALA A 72 8.14 -16.07 10.23
C ALA A 72 7.01 -15.55 9.31
N VAL A 73 7.19 -14.36 8.73
CA VAL A 73 6.22 -13.68 7.87
C VAL A 73 6.86 -13.30 6.55
N GLU A 74 6.12 -13.53 5.46
CA GLU A 74 6.40 -13.00 4.13
C GLU A 74 5.31 -11.99 3.76
N LEU A 75 5.71 -10.77 3.38
CA LEU A 75 4.82 -9.70 2.93
C LEU A 75 5.14 -9.36 1.48
N ILE A 76 4.12 -9.30 0.63
CA ILE A 76 4.25 -9.04 -0.80
C ILE A 76 3.42 -7.82 -1.16
N GLY A 77 3.98 -6.93 -1.97
CA GLY A 77 3.23 -5.79 -2.46
C GLY A 77 3.83 -5.12 -3.67
N VAL A 78 3.26 -3.96 -3.99
CA VAL A 78 3.71 -3.10 -5.09
C VAL A 78 3.90 -1.67 -4.61
N ALA A 79 4.80 -0.95 -5.26
CA ALA A 79 5.11 0.45 -5.05
C ALA A 79 5.65 1.03 -6.37
N PRO A 80 5.79 2.37 -6.48
CA PRO A 80 6.51 2.96 -7.61
C PRO A 80 7.90 2.31 -7.78
N PRO A 81 8.34 2.03 -9.02
CA PRO A 81 9.66 1.46 -9.26
C PRO A 81 10.79 2.22 -8.55
N ASP A 82 11.77 1.47 -8.04
CA ASP A 82 12.95 1.96 -7.32
C ASP A 82 12.67 2.73 -6.01
N ALA A 83 11.41 2.81 -5.57
CA ALA A 83 11.02 3.44 -4.31
C ALA A 83 11.58 2.69 -3.09
N ASP A 84 11.84 3.43 -2.02
CA ASP A 84 12.19 2.87 -0.73
C ASP A 84 10.91 2.56 0.05
N VAL A 85 10.66 1.27 0.27
CA VAL A 85 9.53 0.75 1.06
C VAL A 85 10.04 0.49 2.45
N THR A 86 9.49 1.17 3.46
CA THR A 86 9.81 0.96 4.87
C THR A 86 8.70 0.12 5.50
N LEU A 87 9.06 -1.01 6.10
CA LEU A 87 8.15 -1.82 6.90
C LEU A 87 8.04 -1.27 8.32
N LEU A 88 6.82 -1.14 8.82
CA LEU A 88 6.53 -0.76 10.20
C LEU A 88 5.75 -1.87 10.90
N VAL A 89 6.22 -2.26 12.08
CA VAL A 89 5.54 -3.18 13.00
C VAL A 89 5.06 -2.36 14.18
N ASN A 90 3.74 -2.32 14.42
CA ASN A 90 3.12 -1.48 15.45
C ASN A 90 3.62 -0.03 15.35
N GLU A 91 3.60 0.52 14.13
CA GLU A 91 4.03 1.89 13.79
C GLU A 91 5.52 2.19 14.03
N LYS A 92 6.33 1.18 14.35
CA LYS A 92 7.78 1.32 14.52
C LYS A 92 8.51 0.76 13.29
N PRO A 93 9.45 1.50 12.69
CA PRO A 93 10.25 0.99 11.58
C PRO A 93 10.99 -0.30 11.95
N SER A 94 10.85 -1.31 11.09
CA SER A 94 11.46 -2.63 11.27
C SER A 94 12.44 -2.99 10.15
N GLY A 95 12.36 -2.33 8.98
CA GLY A 95 13.24 -2.59 7.86
C GLY A 95 12.92 -1.72 6.65
N VAL A 96 13.84 -1.67 5.68
CA VAL A 96 13.67 -0.94 4.42
C VAL A 96 14.05 -1.87 3.26
N GLN A 97 13.25 -1.89 2.21
CA GLN A 97 13.46 -2.65 0.99
C GLN A 97 13.23 -1.75 -0.22
N LYS A 98 14.01 -1.94 -1.28
CA LYS A 98 13.79 -1.25 -2.55
C LYS A 98 12.78 -2.02 -3.40
N ALA A 99 11.77 -1.32 -3.93
CA ALA A 99 10.90 -1.88 -4.96
C ALA A 99 11.70 -2.11 -6.25
N GLY A 100 11.48 -3.26 -6.90
CA GLY A 100 12.13 -3.58 -8.17
C GLY A 100 11.72 -2.64 -9.30
N ALA A 101 12.37 -2.78 -10.46
CA ALA A 101 11.98 -2.04 -11.67
C ALA A 101 10.55 -2.38 -12.15
N ASP A 102 10.03 -3.55 -11.76
CA ASP A 102 8.64 -3.97 -11.98
C ASP A 102 7.67 -3.49 -10.89
N GLY A 103 8.16 -2.68 -9.94
CA GLY A 103 7.40 -2.14 -8.81
C GLY A 103 7.13 -3.13 -7.68
N LYS A 104 7.56 -4.40 -7.79
CA LYS A 104 7.31 -5.40 -6.77
C LYS A 104 8.31 -5.31 -5.63
N TRP A 105 7.87 -5.69 -4.45
CA TRP A 105 8.72 -5.83 -3.28
C TRP A 105 8.25 -7.00 -2.41
N THR A 106 9.19 -7.57 -1.67
CA THR A 106 8.96 -8.61 -0.68
C THR A 106 9.69 -8.27 0.61
N PHE A 107 9.05 -8.47 1.75
CA PHE A 107 9.68 -8.47 3.07
C PHE A 107 9.62 -9.85 3.70
N SER A 108 10.73 -10.27 4.30
CA SER A 108 10.76 -11.39 5.24
C SER A 108 11.09 -10.86 6.63
N LEU A 109 10.23 -11.14 7.61
CA LEU A 109 10.45 -10.72 9.00
C LEU A 109 10.02 -11.80 9.99
N GLU A 110 10.54 -11.71 11.21
CA GLU A 110 10.03 -12.44 12.37
C GLU A 110 9.14 -11.50 13.19
N LEU A 111 7.94 -11.97 13.57
CA LEU A 111 7.07 -11.21 14.46
C LEU A 111 7.74 -11.02 15.82
N PRO A 112 7.84 -9.77 16.34
CA PRO A 112 8.50 -9.51 17.61
C PRO A 112 7.75 -10.09 18.81
N ASP A 113 6.41 -10.20 18.75
CA ASP A 113 5.62 -10.88 19.77
C ASP A 113 4.63 -11.86 19.12
N LYS A 114 4.80 -13.16 19.33
CA LYS A 114 3.95 -14.19 18.72
C LYS A 114 2.63 -14.40 19.47
N THR A 115 2.47 -13.75 20.63
CA THR A 115 1.35 -13.93 21.55
C THR A 115 0.39 -12.74 21.59
N ALA A 116 0.78 -11.61 20.99
CA ALA A 116 -0.02 -10.39 20.95
C ALA A 116 -0.49 -10.05 19.53
N GLU A 117 -1.64 -9.37 19.44
CA GLU A 117 -2.07 -8.75 18.19
C GLU A 117 -1.06 -7.67 17.75
N GLN A 118 -0.78 -7.64 16.45
CA GLN A 118 0.17 -6.70 15.85
C GLN A 118 -0.36 -6.14 14.54
N THR A 119 0.16 -4.98 14.16
CA THR A 119 -0.16 -4.35 12.88
C THR A 119 1.09 -4.19 12.05
N LEU A 120 1.05 -4.70 10.81
CA LEU A 120 2.07 -4.47 9.80
C LEU A 120 1.57 -3.40 8.82
N SER A 121 2.43 -2.48 8.45
CA SER A 121 2.13 -1.46 7.44
C SER A 121 3.40 -1.08 6.70
N VAL A 122 3.27 -0.48 5.51
CA VAL A 122 4.42 0.05 4.79
C VAL A 122 4.28 1.54 4.53
N GLN A 123 5.38 2.27 4.70
CA GLN A 123 5.53 3.65 4.29
C GLN A 123 6.48 3.68 3.10
N VAL A 124 6.05 4.28 2.01
CA VAL A 124 6.83 4.33 0.77
C VAL A 124 7.33 5.75 0.54
N LYS A 125 8.63 5.87 0.27
CA LYS A 125 9.27 7.09 -0.20
C LYS A 125 9.66 6.87 -1.66
N ASP A 126 9.16 7.71 -2.57
CA ASP A 126 9.52 7.60 -3.98
C ASP A 126 11.04 7.81 -4.19
N ALA A 127 11.57 7.34 -5.34
CA ALA A 127 12.98 7.44 -5.68
C ALA A 127 13.51 8.89 -5.75
N LYS A 128 12.62 9.89 -5.91
CA LYS A 128 12.94 11.32 -5.94
C LYS A 128 12.82 11.97 -4.56
N GLY A 129 12.40 11.21 -3.55
CA GLY A 129 12.15 11.64 -2.18
C GLY A 129 11.00 12.64 -2.02
N MET A 130 10.10 12.77 -3.00
CA MET A 130 9.11 13.85 -3.03
C MET A 130 7.80 13.51 -2.29
N ALA A 131 7.38 12.25 -2.27
CA ALA A 131 6.13 11.83 -1.63
C ALA A 131 6.32 10.70 -0.62
N PHE A 132 5.55 10.76 0.46
CA PHE A 132 5.30 9.64 1.37
C PHE A 132 3.87 9.18 1.21
N ALA A 133 3.68 7.88 0.98
CA ALA A 133 2.37 7.25 1.01
C ALA A 133 2.40 6.04 1.96
N VAL A 134 1.29 5.83 2.67
CA VAL A 134 1.10 4.67 3.54
C VAL A 134 0.17 3.70 2.83
N ALA A 135 0.57 2.44 2.74
CA ALA A 135 -0.28 1.40 2.15
C ALA A 135 -1.40 0.95 3.11
N GLU A 136 -2.19 -0.02 2.68
CA GLU A 136 -3.07 -0.79 3.57
C GLU A 136 -2.29 -1.40 4.75
N ARG A 137 -3.02 -1.82 5.78
CA ARG A 137 -2.44 -2.45 6.98
C ARG A 137 -2.80 -3.92 7.04
N VAL A 138 -1.91 -4.76 7.55
CA VAL A 138 -2.23 -6.15 7.89
C VAL A 138 -2.37 -6.26 9.41
N LYS A 139 -3.57 -6.60 9.86
CA LYS A 139 -3.82 -7.03 11.24
C LYS A 139 -3.37 -8.49 11.39
N VAL A 140 -2.50 -8.72 12.36
CA VAL A 140 -1.98 -10.04 12.73
C VAL A 140 -2.63 -10.43 14.05
N VAL A 141 -3.42 -11.49 14.06
CA VAL A 141 -4.00 -12.08 15.26
C VAL A 141 -3.29 -13.41 15.56
N PRO A 142 -2.70 -13.60 16.75
CA PRO A 142 -2.02 -14.84 17.13
C PRO A 142 -2.87 -16.10 16.87
N GLY A 143 -2.21 -17.16 16.41
CA GLY A 143 -2.83 -18.48 16.25
C GLY A 143 -2.81 -19.25 17.58
N GLU A 144 -3.83 -20.07 17.81
CA GLU A 144 -3.90 -20.95 18.99
C GLU A 144 -3.49 -22.37 18.64
N GLY A 145 -2.98 -23.13 19.63
CA GLY A 145 -2.75 -24.57 19.49
C GLY A 145 -1.73 -24.96 18.41
N GLY A 146 -0.76 -24.10 18.12
CA GLY A 146 0.24 -24.33 17.07
C GLY A 146 -0.23 -23.94 15.66
N ASN A 147 -1.42 -23.35 15.54
CA ASN A 147 -1.86 -22.75 14.29
C ASN A 147 -1.06 -21.49 13.94
N PRO A 148 -0.91 -21.16 12.65
CA PRO A 148 -0.35 -19.89 12.23
C PRO A 148 -1.30 -18.73 12.59
N PRO A 149 -0.83 -17.47 12.59
CA PRO A 149 -1.70 -16.34 12.90
C PRO A 149 -2.76 -16.11 11.81
N LYS A 150 -3.89 -15.52 12.18
CA LYS A 150 -4.85 -14.99 11.20
C LYS A 150 -4.33 -13.64 10.70
N LEU A 151 -4.28 -13.47 9.38
CA LEU A 151 -3.86 -12.24 8.73
C LEU A 151 -5.05 -11.61 8.01
N THR A 152 -5.37 -10.37 8.36
CA THR A 152 -6.44 -9.60 7.71
C THR A 152 -5.86 -8.31 7.15
N LEU A 153 -5.99 -8.12 5.83
CA LEU A 153 -5.72 -6.86 5.18
C LEU A 153 -6.87 -5.88 5.43
N LEU A 154 -6.54 -4.73 5.99
CA LEU A 154 -7.44 -3.59 6.21
C LEU A 154 -7.21 -2.59 5.09
N MET A 155 -8.14 -2.56 4.13
CA MET A 155 -8.06 -1.70 2.95
C MET A 155 -8.35 -0.23 3.30
N GLN A 156 -7.92 0.69 2.43
CA GLN A 156 -8.09 2.13 2.68
C GLN A 156 -9.55 2.58 2.71
N ASP A 157 -10.45 1.85 2.05
CA ASP A 157 -11.90 2.08 2.07
C ASP A 157 -12.59 1.50 3.31
N GLY A 158 -11.82 0.90 4.23
CA GLY A 158 -12.31 0.27 5.46
C GLY A 158 -12.81 -1.16 5.27
N SER A 159 -12.78 -1.71 4.06
CA SER A 159 -13.11 -3.12 3.84
C SER A 159 -11.98 -4.03 4.32
N GLU A 160 -12.33 -5.27 4.66
CA GLU A 160 -11.39 -6.28 5.15
C GLU A 160 -11.26 -7.43 4.16
N ARG A 161 -10.03 -7.91 3.97
CA ARG A 161 -9.75 -9.15 3.23
C ARG A 161 -8.88 -10.07 4.08
N VAL A 162 -9.37 -11.27 4.34
CA VAL A 162 -8.56 -12.31 5.02
C VAL A 162 -7.49 -12.81 4.04
N LEU A 163 -6.22 -12.62 4.38
CA LEU A 163 -5.07 -13.13 3.63
C LEU A 163 -4.69 -14.53 4.13
N GLN A 164 -4.85 -14.79 5.43
CA GLN A 164 -4.60 -16.09 6.05
C GLN A 164 -5.63 -16.37 7.13
N SER A 165 -6.24 -17.55 7.10
CA SER A 165 -7.35 -17.94 8.01
C SER A 165 -6.93 -18.11 9.47
N GLY A 166 -5.64 -18.39 9.72
CA GLY A 166 -5.12 -18.71 11.04
C GLY A 166 -5.42 -20.15 11.50
N VAL A 167 -5.74 -21.04 10.57
CA VAL A 167 -5.85 -22.48 10.81
C VAL A 167 -4.78 -23.16 9.96
N ALA A 168 -3.99 -24.03 10.58
CA ALA A 168 -3.05 -24.85 9.82
C ALA A 168 -3.86 -25.67 8.81
N GLN A 169 -3.41 -25.72 7.55
CA GLN A 169 -3.94 -26.73 6.66
C GLN A 169 -3.51 -28.07 7.25
N GLU A 170 -4.48 -28.90 7.64
CA GLU A 170 -4.16 -30.27 8.05
C GLU A 170 -3.61 -30.97 6.81
N THR A 171 -2.31 -31.24 6.84
CA THR A 171 -1.60 -31.96 5.78
C THR A 171 -1.46 -33.42 6.17
N GLY A 172 -1.47 -34.31 5.19
CA GLY A 172 -1.39 -35.76 5.40
C GLY A 172 -2.74 -36.45 5.60
N LEU A 173 -2.70 -37.75 5.92
CA LEU A 173 -3.90 -38.58 6.10
C LEU A 173 -4.50 -38.35 7.48
N ILE A 174 -5.69 -37.76 7.50
CA ILE A 174 -6.54 -37.69 8.68
C ILE A 174 -7.46 -38.90 8.65
N VAL A 175 -7.38 -39.76 9.67
CA VAL A 175 -8.37 -40.82 9.87
C VAL A 175 -9.50 -40.28 10.73
N GLU A 176 -10.68 -40.14 10.14
CA GLU A 176 -11.87 -39.65 10.83
C GLU A 176 -12.70 -40.79 11.43
N ARG A 177 -12.62 -41.96 10.83
CA ARG A 177 -13.32 -43.16 11.28
C ARG A 177 -12.43 -44.38 11.09
N ALA A 178 -12.37 -45.21 12.12
CA ALA A 178 -11.82 -46.55 12.06
C ALA A 178 -12.87 -47.54 12.57
N GLU A 179 -13.21 -48.56 11.76
CA GLU A 179 -14.20 -49.57 12.12
C GLU A 179 -13.68 -50.98 11.80
N THR A 180 -13.80 -51.88 12.76
CA THR A 180 -13.44 -53.29 12.56
C THR A 180 -14.58 -54.01 11.86
N ALA A 181 -14.35 -54.40 10.60
CA ALA A 181 -15.28 -55.20 9.84
C ALA A 181 -15.20 -56.70 10.24
N PRO A 182 -16.27 -57.48 9.99
CA PRO A 182 -16.25 -58.92 10.18
C PRO A 182 -15.04 -59.59 9.51
N GLY A 183 -14.42 -60.54 10.20
CA GLY A 183 -13.19 -61.20 9.73
C GLY A 183 -11.89 -60.43 10.03
N GLY A 184 -11.93 -59.41 10.91
CA GLY A 184 -10.73 -58.75 11.44
C GLY A 184 -10.11 -57.70 10.52
N LYS A 185 -10.81 -57.28 9.47
CA LYS A 185 -10.38 -56.18 8.60
C LYS A 185 -10.69 -54.84 9.27
N VAL A 186 -9.92 -53.80 8.96
CA VAL A 186 -10.18 -52.43 9.44
C VAL A 186 -10.55 -51.54 8.26
N LEU A 187 -11.68 -50.85 8.38
CA LEU A 187 -12.12 -49.80 7.47
C LEU A 187 -11.64 -48.47 8.03
N LEU A 188 -10.84 -47.74 7.26
CA LEU A 188 -10.42 -46.38 7.57
C LEU A 188 -11.10 -45.42 6.61
N ALA A 189 -11.75 -44.40 7.13
CA ALA A 189 -12.29 -43.30 6.34
C ALA A 189 -11.74 -41.98 6.89
N GLY A 190 -11.48 -41.04 6.00
CA GLY A 190 -11.07 -39.71 6.36
C GLY A 190 -10.59 -38.92 5.15
N ARG A 191 -9.80 -37.88 5.39
CA ARG A 191 -9.35 -36.93 4.37
C ARG A 191 -7.85 -36.96 4.23
N GLY A 192 -7.37 -36.49 3.08
CA GLY A 192 -5.95 -36.42 2.80
C GLY A 192 -5.65 -35.39 1.72
N ASP A 193 -4.38 -35.02 1.63
CA ASP A 193 -3.88 -34.16 0.56
C ASP A 193 -4.17 -34.78 -0.83
N ALA A 194 -4.37 -33.90 -1.82
CA ALA A 194 -4.43 -34.32 -3.21
C ALA A 194 -3.14 -35.08 -3.57
N ASP A 195 -3.28 -36.16 -4.35
CA ASP A 195 -2.18 -37.01 -4.83
C ASP A 195 -1.43 -37.84 -3.77
N MET A 196 -1.91 -37.87 -2.52
CA MET A 196 -1.34 -38.75 -1.50
C MET A 196 -1.62 -40.23 -1.80
N ILE A 197 -0.56 -41.03 -1.90
CA ILE A 197 -0.68 -42.48 -2.09
C ILE A 197 -0.82 -43.15 -0.72
N VAL A 198 -2.02 -43.66 -0.43
CA VAL A 198 -2.27 -44.50 0.75
C VAL A 198 -1.97 -45.96 0.41
N LYS A 199 -1.04 -46.59 1.12
CA LYS A 199 -0.75 -48.04 1.01
C LYS A 199 -1.13 -48.76 2.29
N ALA A 200 -2.00 -49.77 2.18
CA ALA A 200 -2.22 -50.72 3.26
C ALA A 200 -1.06 -51.73 3.28
N LEU A 201 -0.53 -52.01 4.48
CA LEU A 201 0.50 -53.04 4.75
C LEU A 201 -0.13 -54.37 5.13
#